data_AF-A0A7S2LCD9-F1
#
_entry.id   AF-A0A7S2LCD9-F1
#
_cell.length_a   1.000
_cell.length_b   1.000
_cell.length_c   1.000
_cell.angle_alpha   90.00
_cell.angle_beta   90.00
_cell.angle_gamma   90.00
#
_symmetry.space_group_name_H-M   'P 1'
#
loop_
_entity.id
_entity.type
_entity.pdbx_description
1 polymer ?
#
loop_
_entity_poly.entity_id
_entity_poly.type
_entity_poly.pdbx_seq_one_letter_code
_entity_poly.pdbx_strand_id
1 'polypeptide(L)'
;MDEVSVQFEEQDLILSCQNSCYGTFTLSWGEKVTPPLSVDSTASILEVEIAKLTGLYEKGLSSVRVTRKAYGYGHKWSITFNGIRGNLGELQVDGHFLYGGYPAISVEEVVSGSADIVPGSYTNEVQTVYTHKERGYTTPITGTFVLRFEDKDTSPIDVSASSEEMKMALESLQTIHTVNVEKREYGSGWNAWVITFTHLVEENIQGAGDIGILKVSSASISEPAVSKVTVFENVKGTRPMVYKIKHCSPGLTYFSRVVAFNALGYGVASSVAMANPRGQADPPPSVSASAAQDSGTSLHVDWTKVVNDGGNEVKGYKVEWFSSQNIPEIQKITTSATDGISEIQVVRTSADLNGITGFF
;
A
#
# COMPACT_ATOMS: atom_id res chain seq x y z
N MET A 1 3.54 -20.28 20.07
CA MET A 1 4.02 -18.90 20.17
C MET A 1 4.39 -18.54 18.76
N ASP A 2 3.56 -17.77 18.08
CA ASP A 2 3.90 -17.28 16.76
C ASP A 2 5.02 -16.27 16.97
N GLU A 3 6.23 -16.70 16.67
CA GLU A 3 7.42 -15.86 16.70
C GLU A 3 7.16 -14.68 15.76
N VAL A 4 7.27 -13.47 16.30
CA VAL A 4 7.21 -12.26 15.48
C VAL A 4 8.43 -12.32 14.56
N SER A 5 8.18 -12.67 13.29
CA SER A 5 9.21 -12.99 12.32
C SER A 5 9.08 -12.06 11.12
N VAL A 6 10.22 -11.71 10.54
CA VAL A 6 10.26 -10.98 9.28
C VAL A 6 9.59 -11.84 8.22
N GLN A 7 8.55 -11.29 7.59
CA GLN A 7 7.89 -11.90 6.45
C GLN A 7 8.37 -11.19 5.18
N PHE A 8 8.95 -11.95 4.26
CA PHE A 8 9.36 -11.41 2.96
C PHE A 8 8.15 -11.24 2.06
N GLU A 9 8.19 -10.17 1.26
CA GLU A 9 7.24 -9.91 0.19
C GLU A 9 7.35 -11.01 -0.88
N GLU A 10 6.20 -11.53 -1.32
CA GLU A 10 6.07 -12.44 -2.46
C GLU A 10 5.01 -11.95 -3.45
N GLN A 11 5.40 -11.82 -4.70
CA GLN A 11 4.53 -11.44 -5.82
C GLN A 11 4.60 -12.50 -6.91
N ASP A 12 3.47 -12.78 -7.55
CA ASP A 12 3.36 -13.72 -8.65
C ASP A 12 3.14 -12.97 -9.97
N LEU A 13 4.03 -13.17 -10.94
CA LEU A 13 3.81 -12.76 -12.32
C LEU A 13 3.20 -13.94 -13.09
N ILE A 14 2.00 -13.77 -13.62
CA ILE A 14 1.21 -14.82 -14.26
C ILE A 14 0.98 -14.45 -15.72
N LEU A 15 1.57 -15.21 -16.63
CA LEU A 15 1.31 -15.15 -18.07
C LEU A 15 0.45 -16.35 -18.48
N SER A 16 -0.65 -16.08 -19.18
CA SER A 16 -1.55 -17.11 -19.70
C SER A 16 -1.93 -16.85 -21.16
N CYS A 17 -2.10 -17.94 -21.91
CA CYS A 17 -2.62 -17.94 -23.29
C CYS A 17 -3.47 -19.20 -23.51
N GLN A 18 -4.36 -19.16 -24.50
CA GLN A 18 -5.22 -20.29 -24.86
C GLN A 18 -4.51 -21.40 -25.65
N ASN A 19 -3.41 -21.09 -26.36
CA ASN A 19 -2.68 -22.06 -27.18
C ASN A 19 -1.16 -21.84 -27.22
N SER A 20 -0.69 -20.62 -27.38
CA SER A 20 0.72 -20.28 -27.35
C SER A 20 0.90 -18.81 -27.01
N CYS A 21 2.00 -18.49 -26.35
CA CYS A 21 2.43 -17.12 -26.05
C CYS A 21 3.72 -16.82 -26.83
N TYR A 22 3.79 -15.63 -27.44
CA TYR A 22 4.99 -15.10 -28.11
C TYR A 22 5.17 -13.63 -27.76
N GLY A 23 6.34 -13.10 -28.07
CA GLY A 23 6.66 -11.69 -27.91
C GLY A 23 7.32 -11.39 -26.57
N THR A 24 7.09 -10.18 -26.08
CA THR A 24 7.78 -9.66 -24.90
C THR A 24 6.83 -8.86 -24.03
N PHE A 25 7.17 -8.77 -22.74
CA PHE A 25 6.56 -7.87 -21.79
C PHE A 25 7.65 -7.04 -21.10
N THR A 26 7.26 -6.00 -20.37
CA THR A 26 8.17 -5.26 -19.49
C THR A 26 7.60 -5.21 -18.09
N LEU A 27 8.47 -5.21 -17.09
CA LEU A 27 8.11 -4.97 -15.70
C LEU A 27 8.51 -3.56 -15.31
N SER A 28 7.71 -2.93 -14.46
CA SER A 28 8.03 -1.65 -13.86
C SER A 28 7.82 -1.64 -12.36
N TRP A 29 8.61 -0.81 -11.68
CA TRP A 29 8.50 -0.57 -10.25
C TRP A 29 8.75 0.91 -10.01
N GLY A 30 7.70 1.62 -9.60
CA GLY A 30 7.55 3.03 -9.91
C GLY A 30 7.67 3.25 -11.41
N GLU A 31 8.53 4.18 -11.81
CA GLU A 31 8.69 4.59 -13.21
C GLU A 31 9.87 3.93 -13.92
N LYS A 32 10.61 3.09 -13.21
CA LYS A 32 11.65 2.29 -13.87
C LYS A 32 10.97 1.17 -14.63
N VAL A 33 11.51 0.85 -15.80
CA VAL A 33 11.03 -0.24 -16.64
C VAL A 33 12.22 -1.12 -17.00
N THR A 34 12.05 -2.44 -16.95
CA THR A 34 13.04 -3.37 -17.46
C THR A 34 13.19 -3.23 -18.98
N PRO A 35 14.31 -3.68 -19.58
CA PRO A 35 14.31 -4.02 -21.00
C PRO A 35 13.17 -5.01 -21.34
N PRO A 36 12.76 -5.13 -22.61
CA PRO A 36 11.78 -6.14 -23.03
C PRO A 36 12.23 -7.54 -22.62
N LEU A 37 11.41 -8.20 -21.81
CA LEU A 37 11.58 -9.56 -21.33
C LEU A 37 10.76 -10.49 -22.21
N SER A 38 11.38 -11.57 -22.67
CA SER A 38 10.67 -12.57 -23.49
C SER A 38 9.60 -13.29 -22.67
N VAL A 39 8.50 -13.69 -23.33
CA VAL A 39 7.45 -14.56 -22.73
C VAL A 39 8.00 -15.86 -22.14
N ASP A 40 9.16 -16.32 -22.62
CA ASP A 40 9.83 -17.53 -22.16
C ASP A 40 11.03 -17.23 -21.24
N SER A 41 11.14 -16.02 -20.67
CA SER A 41 12.26 -15.62 -19.81
C SER A 41 12.49 -16.60 -18.66
N THR A 42 13.74 -17.00 -18.43
CA THR A 42 14.10 -17.86 -17.30
C THR A 42 13.93 -17.11 -15.98
N ALA A 43 13.80 -17.87 -14.88
CA ALA A 43 13.77 -17.28 -13.54
C ALA A 43 15.02 -16.41 -13.27
N SER A 44 16.21 -16.88 -13.70
CA SER A 44 17.47 -16.14 -13.52
C SER A 44 17.51 -14.80 -14.25
N ILE A 45 16.95 -14.71 -15.46
CA ILE A 45 16.88 -13.44 -16.20
C ILE A 45 15.98 -12.45 -15.46
N LEU A 46 14.79 -12.90 -15.05
CA LEU A 46 13.85 -12.06 -14.29
C LEU A 46 14.44 -11.63 -12.95
N GLU A 47 15.14 -12.52 -12.25
CA GLU A 47 15.79 -12.22 -10.98
C GLU A 47 16.78 -11.06 -11.12
N VAL A 48 17.64 -11.10 -12.13
CA VAL A 48 18.63 -10.06 -12.40
C VAL A 48 17.95 -8.75 -12.79
N GLU A 49 16.96 -8.78 -13.69
CA GLU A 49 16.30 -7.56 -14.15
C GLU A 49 15.46 -6.90 -13.04
N ILE A 50 14.78 -7.68 -12.20
CA ILE A 50 14.04 -7.14 -11.04
C ILE A 50 15.00 -6.61 -9.96
N ALA A 51 16.14 -7.28 -9.73
CA ALA A 51 17.16 -6.77 -8.79
C ALA A 51 17.76 -5.43 -9.25
N LYS A 52 17.95 -5.23 -10.56
CA LYS A 52 18.35 -3.93 -11.12
C LYS A 52 17.22 -2.89 -10.99
N LEU A 53 15.99 -3.30 -11.33
CA LEU A 53 14.80 -2.46 -11.27
C LEU A 53 14.61 -1.85 -9.86
N THR A 54 14.73 -2.68 -8.84
CA THR A 54 14.62 -2.29 -7.42
C THR A 54 15.88 -1.62 -6.85
N GLY A 55 16.99 -1.57 -7.59
CA GLY A 55 18.26 -0.99 -7.12
C GLY A 55 19.01 -1.86 -6.09
N LEU A 56 18.64 -3.13 -5.96
CA LEU A 56 19.29 -4.11 -5.08
C LEU A 56 20.61 -4.64 -5.64
N TYR A 57 20.71 -4.75 -6.97
CA TYR A 57 21.87 -5.34 -7.64
C TYR A 57 23.17 -4.56 -7.36
N GLU A 58 23.10 -3.23 -7.33
CA GLU A 58 24.27 -2.35 -7.13
C GLU A 58 24.77 -2.34 -5.67
N LYS A 59 23.99 -2.89 -4.72
CA LYS A 59 24.28 -2.86 -3.28
C LYS A 59 24.89 -4.15 -2.74
N GLY A 60 25.08 -5.19 -3.58
CA GLY A 60 25.67 -6.46 -3.17
C GLY A 60 24.87 -7.25 -2.13
N LEU A 61 23.57 -6.99 -2.00
CA LEU A 61 22.68 -7.62 -1.02
C LEU A 61 22.06 -8.92 -1.55
N SER A 62 21.72 -9.84 -0.64
CA SER A 62 21.01 -11.08 -0.95
C SER A 62 19.65 -10.78 -1.58
N SER A 63 19.56 -11.16 -2.85
CA SER A 63 18.72 -10.59 -3.88
C SER A 63 17.27 -11.08 -3.86
N VAL A 64 16.46 -10.43 -4.70
CA VAL A 64 15.23 -11.01 -5.27
C VAL A 64 15.51 -12.46 -5.62
N ARG A 65 14.56 -13.36 -5.32
CA ARG A 65 14.60 -14.76 -5.72
C ARG A 65 13.43 -15.03 -6.62
N VAL A 66 13.66 -15.64 -7.78
CA VAL A 66 12.57 -15.98 -8.69
C VAL A 66 12.53 -17.49 -8.90
N THR A 67 11.34 -18.07 -8.88
CA THR A 67 11.09 -19.42 -9.37
C THR A 67 10.10 -19.37 -10.52
N ARG A 68 10.18 -20.31 -11.48
CA ARG A 68 9.28 -20.36 -12.64
C ARG A 68 8.69 -21.74 -12.76
N LYS A 69 7.39 -21.80 -13.08
CA LYS A 69 6.69 -23.03 -13.48
C LYS A 69 5.84 -22.80 -14.73
N ALA A 70 5.51 -23.88 -15.43
CA ALA A 70 4.52 -23.85 -16.51
C ALA A 70 3.13 -23.53 -15.93
N TYR A 71 2.34 -22.76 -16.67
CA TYR A 71 0.97 -22.38 -16.30
C TYR A 71 0.09 -22.36 -17.54
N GLY A 72 -0.57 -23.48 -17.83
CA GLY A 72 -1.21 -23.69 -19.14
C GLY A 72 -0.19 -23.60 -20.27
N TYR A 73 -0.47 -22.74 -21.27
CA TYR A 73 0.44 -22.42 -22.37
C TYR A 73 1.38 -21.23 -22.07
N GLY A 74 1.32 -20.67 -20.87
CA GLY A 74 2.21 -19.61 -20.39
C GLY A 74 3.03 -20.05 -19.18
N HIS A 75 3.39 -19.08 -18.34
CA HIS A 75 4.30 -19.27 -17.21
C HIS A 75 3.83 -18.50 -15.99
N LYS A 76 4.17 -19.04 -14.83
CA LYS A 76 4.03 -18.35 -13.55
C LYS A 76 5.41 -18.21 -12.92
N TRP A 77 5.79 -16.97 -12.62
CA TRP A 77 7.01 -16.64 -11.89
C TRP A 77 6.66 -16.17 -10.49
N SER A 78 7.17 -16.86 -9.48
CA SER A 78 7.01 -16.47 -8.08
C SER A 78 8.27 -15.74 -7.63
N ILE A 79 8.11 -14.49 -7.24
CA ILE A 79 9.16 -13.50 -6.97
C ILE A 79 9.15 -13.20 -5.48
N THR A 80 10.23 -13.54 -4.78
CA THR A 80 10.42 -13.25 -3.35
C THR A 80 11.45 -12.16 -3.17
N PHE A 81 11.12 -11.07 -2.48
CA PHE A 81 12.04 -9.95 -2.25
C PHE A 81 12.77 -10.12 -0.92
N ASN A 82 13.93 -10.78 -0.93
CA ASN A 82 14.71 -11.00 0.30
C ASN A 82 15.60 -9.79 0.69
N GLY A 83 15.85 -8.88 -0.26
CA GLY A 83 16.79 -7.77 -0.10
C GLY A 83 16.18 -6.46 0.41
N ILE A 84 14.84 -6.31 0.33
CA ILE A 84 14.10 -5.17 0.87
C ILE A 84 13.11 -5.73 1.89
N ARG A 85 13.05 -5.10 3.07
CA ARG A 85 12.10 -5.46 4.11
C ARG A 85 10.84 -4.60 4.01
N GLY A 86 9.72 -5.13 4.52
CA GLY A 86 8.42 -4.45 4.51
C GLY A 86 7.53 -4.88 3.35
N ASN A 87 6.35 -4.28 3.30
CA ASN A 87 5.43 -4.44 2.17
C ASN A 87 5.92 -3.53 1.04
N LEU A 88 6.13 -4.10 -0.14
CA LEU A 88 6.64 -3.39 -1.30
C LEU A 88 5.51 -3.06 -2.27
N GLY A 89 5.59 -1.90 -2.91
CA GLY A 89 4.70 -1.58 -4.02
C GLY A 89 4.75 -2.68 -5.10
N GLU A 90 3.59 -3.06 -5.61
CA GLU A 90 3.45 -4.14 -6.59
C GLU A 90 4.17 -3.83 -7.90
N LEU A 91 4.88 -4.82 -8.45
CA LEU A 91 5.43 -4.72 -9.80
C LEU A 91 4.29 -4.50 -10.81
N GLN A 92 4.44 -3.49 -11.65
CA GLN A 92 3.51 -3.25 -12.75
C GLN A 92 4.02 -4.00 -13.99
N VAL A 93 3.10 -4.49 -14.82
CA VAL A 93 3.45 -5.23 -16.04
C VAL A 93 2.79 -4.62 -17.26
N ASP A 94 3.57 -4.41 -18.31
CA ASP A 94 3.09 -4.04 -19.64
C ASP A 94 3.24 -5.23 -20.60
N GLY A 95 2.09 -5.75 -21.03
CA GLY A 95 1.97 -6.85 -21.98
C GLY A 95 1.66 -6.41 -23.42
N HIS A 96 1.85 -5.14 -23.80
CA HIS A 96 1.44 -4.62 -25.11
C HIS A 96 2.03 -5.39 -26.31
N PHE A 97 3.22 -5.97 -26.14
CA PHE A 97 3.91 -6.75 -27.17
C PHE A 97 3.77 -8.27 -26.98
N LEU A 98 2.70 -8.70 -26.32
CA LEU A 98 2.32 -10.11 -26.23
C LEU A 98 1.43 -10.51 -27.41
N TYR A 99 1.73 -11.66 -27.99
CA TYR A 99 0.99 -12.24 -29.10
C TYR A 99 0.62 -13.69 -28.80
N GLY A 100 -0.48 -14.17 -29.39
CA GLY A 100 -0.95 -15.53 -29.20
C GLY A 100 -2.47 -15.62 -29.07
N GLY A 101 -2.96 -16.76 -28.62
CA GLY A 101 -4.38 -16.95 -28.31
C GLY A 101 -4.76 -16.21 -27.02
N TYR A 102 -5.27 -14.99 -27.14
CA TYR A 102 -5.70 -14.14 -26.03
C TYR A 102 -4.67 -14.06 -24.89
N PRO A 103 -3.46 -13.53 -25.15
CA PRO A 103 -2.44 -13.44 -24.12
C PRO A 103 -2.89 -12.46 -23.02
N ALA A 104 -2.72 -12.87 -21.77
CA ALA A 104 -2.95 -12.03 -20.60
C ALA A 104 -1.78 -12.21 -19.63
N ILE A 105 -1.27 -11.08 -19.12
CA ILE A 105 -0.23 -11.05 -18.10
C ILE A 105 -0.68 -10.17 -16.94
N SER A 106 -0.47 -10.62 -15.72
CA SER A 106 -0.76 -9.89 -14.49
C SER A 106 0.32 -10.12 -13.45
N VAL A 107 0.47 -9.16 -12.54
CA VAL A 107 1.15 -9.35 -11.27
C VAL A 107 0.07 -9.42 -10.20
N GLU A 108 0.31 -10.25 -9.18
CA GLU A 108 -0.54 -10.34 -7.99
C GLU A 108 0.34 -10.43 -6.74
N GLU A 109 0.08 -9.62 -5.72
CA GLU A 109 0.65 -9.81 -4.39
C GLU A 109 0.13 -11.11 -3.76
N VAL A 110 1.03 -12.02 -3.40
CA VAL A 110 0.70 -13.30 -2.77
C VAL A 110 0.88 -13.20 -1.27
N VAL A 111 1.98 -12.59 -0.86
CA VAL A 111 2.38 -12.43 0.52
C VAL A 111 2.87 -11.00 0.71
N SER A 112 2.07 -10.19 1.41
CA SER A 112 2.51 -8.89 1.89
C SER A 112 3.72 -9.05 2.81
N GLY A 113 4.81 -8.38 2.50
CA GLY A 113 5.98 -8.31 3.35
C GLY A 113 5.67 -7.55 4.64
N SER A 114 6.34 -7.92 5.73
CA SER A 114 6.28 -7.17 6.98
C SER A 114 7.57 -7.31 7.76
N ALA A 115 7.92 -6.25 8.48
CA ALA A 115 9.11 -6.21 9.30
C ALA A 115 8.78 -5.76 10.73
N ASP A 116 7.60 -6.11 11.24
CA ASP A 116 7.13 -5.65 12.55
C ASP A 116 7.85 -6.37 13.69
N ILE A 117 8.74 -5.65 14.40
CA ILE A 117 9.28 -5.83 15.78
C ILE A 117 9.96 -7.19 16.07
N VAL A 118 11.27 -7.32 16.38
CA VAL A 118 12.01 -6.94 17.63
C VAL A 118 13.53 -7.22 17.44
N PRO A 119 14.48 -6.45 18.02
CA PRO A 119 14.46 -5.02 18.27
C PRO A 119 14.82 -4.24 16.98
N GLY A 120 14.15 -3.11 16.76
CA GLY A 120 14.53 -2.17 15.69
C GLY A 120 14.14 -2.58 14.27
N SER A 121 13.17 -3.47 14.10
CA SER A 121 12.58 -3.73 12.78
C SER A 121 11.19 -3.10 12.75
N TYR A 122 11.10 -2.00 12.04
CA TYR A 122 9.90 -1.39 11.46
C TYR A 122 10.32 -0.89 10.09
N THR A 123 9.39 -0.63 9.20
CA THR A 123 9.72 0.03 7.92
C THR A 123 9.37 1.50 7.98
N ASN A 124 10.27 2.33 7.46
CA ASN A 124 9.90 3.69 7.12
C ASN A 124 9.06 3.66 5.85
N GLU A 125 8.10 4.58 5.74
CA GLU A 125 7.51 4.88 4.46
C GLU A 125 8.60 5.34 3.49
N VAL A 126 8.63 4.75 2.30
CA VAL A 126 9.50 5.18 1.21
C VAL A 126 8.66 5.45 -0.03
N GLN A 127 8.73 6.69 -0.53
CA GLN A 127 8.07 7.12 -1.75
C GLN A 127 9.09 7.72 -2.72
N THR A 128 8.87 7.55 -4.03
CA THR A 128 9.69 8.18 -5.05
C THR A 128 8.89 9.18 -5.85
N VAL A 129 9.40 10.41 -5.96
CA VAL A 129 8.86 11.44 -6.84
C VAL A 129 9.66 11.44 -8.14
N TYR A 130 8.98 11.39 -9.29
CA TYR A 130 9.58 11.36 -10.62
C TYR A 130 9.20 12.59 -11.43
N THR A 131 10.13 13.09 -12.24
CA THR A 131 9.84 14.02 -13.33
C THR A 131 10.01 13.34 -14.69
N HIS A 132 8.99 13.43 -15.53
CA HIS A 132 8.89 12.74 -16.81
C HIS A 132 9.22 13.61 -18.01
N LYS A 133 9.66 12.98 -19.10
CA LYS A 133 9.58 13.53 -20.46
C LYS A 133 9.11 12.45 -21.42
N GLU A 134 8.48 12.78 -22.55
CA GLU A 134 8.19 11.76 -23.55
C GLU A 134 9.43 11.15 -24.17
N ARG A 135 9.29 9.90 -24.59
CA ARG A 135 10.34 9.17 -25.29
C ARG A 135 10.73 9.89 -26.59
N GLY A 136 12.03 10.02 -26.82
CA GLY A 136 12.58 10.64 -28.04
C GLY A 136 12.98 12.11 -27.89
N TYR A 137 12.60 12.75 -26.79
CA TYR A 137 13.01 14.12 -26.49
C TYR A 137 14.29 14.11 -25.64
N THR A 138 15.26 14.96 -25.98
CA THR A 138 16.60 14.97 -25.37
C THR A 138 16.88 16.23 -24.55
N THR A 139 16.05 17.25 -24.69
CA THR A 139 16.09 18.48 -23.89
C THR A 139 15.82 18.19 -22.41
N PRO A 140 16.57 18.81 -21.49
CA PRO A 140 16.29 18.72 -20.06
C PRO A 140 14.91 19.27 -19.70
N ILE A 141 14.30 18.70 -18.68
CA ILE A 141 13.08 19.22 -18.05
C ILE A 141 13.47 20.45 -17.23
N THR A 142 12.74 21.56 -17.34
CA THR A 142 12.96 22.78 -16.54
C THR A 142 11.65 23.31 -15.97
N GLY A 143 11.70 24.05 -14.87
CA GLY A 143 10.53 24.61 -14.20
C GLY A 143 10.37 24.09 -12.77
N THR A 144 9.17 24.20 -12.23
CA THR A 144 8.91 23.87 -10.82
C THR A 144 7.66 23.03 -10.64
N PHE A 145 7.58 22.33 -9.51
CA PHE A 145 6.40 21.60 -9.08
C PHE A 145 6.15 21.79 -7.59
N VAL A 146 4.92 21.58 -7.16
CA VAL A 146 4.50 21.70 -5.76
C VAL A 146 3.96 20.36 -5.31
N LEU A 147 4.45 19.88 -4.18
CA LEU A 147 3.93 18.68 -3.53
C LEU A 147 2.98 19.05 -2.40
N ARG A 148 2.00 18.18 -2.17
CA ARG A 148 1.03 18.27 -1.09
C ARG A 148 1.15 17.07 -0.17
N PHE A 149 1.16 17.37 1.13
CA PHE A 149 1.03 16.39 2.21
C PHE A 149 0.03 16.91 3.24
N GLU A 150 -0.97 16.11 3.61
CA GLU A 150 -1.99 16.47 4.62
C GLU A 150 -2.57 17.89 4.42
N ASP A 151 -3.00 18.19 3.20
CA ASP A 151 -3.55 19.48 2.77
C ASP A 151 -2.60 20.69 2.87
N LYS A 152 -1.30 20.46 3.11
CA LYS A 152 -0.26 21.49 3.06
C LYS A 152 0.59 21.34 1.81
N ASP A 153 0.80 22.46 1.15
CA ASP A 153 1.62 22.54 -0.07
C ASP A 153 3.02 23.03 0.25
N THR A 154 4.02 22.42 -0.37
CA THR A 154 5.41 22.90 -0.30
C THR A 154 5.52 24.26 -0.99
N SER A 155 6.63 24.96 -0.75
CA SER A 155 7.05 25.97 -1.73
C SER A 155 7.35 25.30 -3.08
N PRO A 156 7.28 26.02 -4.22
CA PRO A 156 7.66 25.47 -5.52
C PRO A 156 9.08 24.89 -5.48
N ILE A 157 9.20 23.63 -5.89
CA ILE A 157 10.44 22.86 -5.93
C ILE A 157 10.92 22.83 -7.38
N ASP A 158 12.18 23.19 -7.63
CA ASP A 158 12.75 23.12 -8.98
C ASP A 158 12.88 21.66 -9.44
N VAL A 159 12.59 21.39 -10.70
CA VAL A 159 12.76 20.05 -11.30
C VAL A 159 14.21 19.57 -11.31
N SER A 160 15.18 20.46 -11.08
CA SER A 160 16.60 20.13 -10.95
C SER A 160 17.07 20.03 -9.49
N ALA A 161 16.18 20.29 -8.52
CA ALA A 161 16.49 20.43 -7.10
C ALA A 161 17.39 19.30 -6.55
N SER A 162 18.31 19.65 -5.67
CA SER A 162 19.14 18.69 -4.94
C SER A 162 18.33 17.91 -3.91
N SER A 163 18.92 16.84 -3.37
CA SER A 163 18.34 16.10 -2.25
C SER A 163 18.05 17.00 -1.05
N GLU A 164 18.95 17.94 -0.76
CA GLU A 164 18.85 18.89 0.33
C GLU A 164 17.73 19.92 0.09
N GLU A 165 17.61 20.45 -1.12
CA GLU A 165 16.55 21.39 -1.48
C GLU A 165 15.16 20.73 -1.37
N MET A 166 15.03 19.51 -1.88
CA MET A 166 13.82 18.70 -1.76
C MET A 166 13.48 18.40 -0.29
N LYS A 167 14.48 18.02 0.51
CA LYS A 167 14.34 17.79 1.96
C LYS A 167 13.85 19.04 2.67
N MET A 168 14.46 20.21 2.41
CA MET A 168 14.04 21.48 3.01
C MET A 168 12.62 21.85 2.64
N ALA A 169 12.21 21.64 1.38
CA ALA A 169 10.84 21.92 0.94
C ALA A 169 9.81 21.04 1.68
N LEU A 170 10.10 19.74 1.86
CA LEU A 170 9.22 18.82 2.58
C LEU A 170 9.18 19.10 4.09
N GLU A 171 10.32 19.35 4.72
CA GLU A 171 10.42 19.67 6.15
C GLU A 171 9.89 21.07 6.51
N SER A 172 9.61 21.90 5.50
CA SER A 172 8.88 23.16 5.72
C SER A 172 7.38 22.95 5.98
N LEU A 173 6.83 21.77 5.67
CA LEU A 173 5.46 21.42 5.99
C LEU A 173 5.33 21.12 7.48
N GLN A 174 4.40 21.80 8.15
CA GLN A 174 4.24 21.75 9.62
C GLN A 174 3.95 20.34 10.18
N THR A 175 3.58 19.37 9.35
CA THR A 175 3.28 18.01 9.76
C THR A 175 4.44 17.03 9.52
N ILE A 176 5.41 17.40 8.67
CA ILE A 176 6.62 16.60 8.44
C ILE A 176 7.75 17.12 9.31
N HIS A 177 8.29 16.28 10.20
CA HIS A 177 9.43 16.69 11.02
C HIS A 177 10.76 16.41 10.32
N THR A 178 10.95 15.19 9.84
CA THR A 178 12.22 14.80 9.21
C THR A 178 12.04 13.73 8.13
N VAL A 179 12.65 13.98 6.98
CA VAL A 179 12.76 13.03 5.85
C VAL A 179 14.21 12.85 5.43
N ASN A 180 14.55 11.67 4.92
CA ASN A 180 15.79 11.49 4.16
C ASN A 180 15.45 11.50 2.67
N VAL A 181 16.20 12.25 1.87
CA VAL A 181 16.00 12.33 0.43
C VAL A 181 17.27 11.88 -0.28
N GLU A 182 17.13 10.99 -1.24
CA GLU A 182 18.19 10.56 -2.15
C GLU A 182 17.76 10.87 -3.58
N LYS A 183 18.44 11.83 -4.24
CA LYS A 183 18.28 12.08 -5.67
C LYS A 183 19.00 11.00 -6.47
N ARG A 184 18.29 10.38 -7.41
CA ARG A 184 18.83 9.48 -8.42
C ARG A 184 18.61 10.10 -9.79
N GLU A 185 19.71 10.23 -10.53
CA GLU A 185 19.69 10.71 -11.91
C GLU A 185 19.71 9.50 -12.83
N TYR A 186 18.70 9.40 -13.71
CA TYR A 186 18.70 8.41 -14.77
C TYR A 186 19.14 9.06 -16.06
N GLY A 187 19.91 8.32 -16.86
CA GLY A 187 20.37 8.78 -18.17
C GLY A 187 19.20 9.32 -18.99
N SER A 188 19.40 10.47 -19.65
CA SER A 188 18.41 11.30 -20.35
C SER A 188 17.75 12.44 -19.56
N GLY A 189 18.16 12.72 -18.31
CA GLY A 189 17.77 13.96 -17.62
C GLY A 189 16.41 13.90 -16.92
N TRP A 190 16.01 12.71 -16.48
CA TRP A 190 14.91 12.52 -15.52
C TRP A 190 15.48 12.48 -14.12
N ASN A 191 14.83 13.21 -13.22
CA ASN A 191 15.17 13.20 -11.80
C ASN A 191 14.17 12.33 -11.05
N ALA A 192 14.71 11.55 -10.10
CA ALA A 192 13.91 10.85 -9.12
C ALA A 192 14.42 11.18 -7.72
N TRP A 193 13.52 11.54 -6.81
CA TRP A 193 13.86 11.73 -5.40
C TRP A 193 13.21 10.63 -4.60
N VAL A 194 14.05 9.75 -4.03
CA VAL A 194 13.61 8.70 -3.11
C VAL A 194 13.53 9.33 -1.72
N ILE A 195 12.32 9.48 -1.21
CA ILE A 195 12.00 10.11 0.06
C ILE A 195 11.68 9.00 1.05
N THR A 196 12.42 8.98 2.16
CA THR A 196 12.15 8.13 3.31
C THR A 196 11.61 8.99 4.43
N PHE A 197 10.35 8.79 4.82
CA PHE A 197 9.76 9.50 5.94
C PHE A 197 10.26 8.88 7.23
N THR A 198 10.96 9.68 8.03
CA THR A 198 11.55 9.18 9.27
C THR A 198 10.75 9.60 10.49
N HIS A 199 10.14 10.78 10.48
CA HIS A 199 9.39 11.30 11.63
C HIS A 199 8.37 12.35 11.18
N LEU A 200 7.13 12.23 11.65
CA LEU A 200 6.14 13.32 11.59
C LEU A 200 6.19 14.19 12.85
N VAL A 201 5.70 15.43 12.76
CA VAL A 201 5.75 16.38 13.89
C VAL A 201 4.92 15.93 15.08
N GLU A 202 3.81 15.25 14.84
CA GLU A 202 2.92 14.76 15.91
C GLU A 202 3.38 13.43 16.52
N GLU A 203 4.49 12.89 16.07
CA GLU A 203 5.01 11.63 16.59
C GLU A 203 5.96 11.85 17.76
N ASN A 204 5.87 10.94 18.73
CA ASN A 204 6.78 10.93 19.88
C ASN A 204 7.98 10.01 19.66
N ILE A 205 8.01 9.27 18.54
CA ILE A 205 8.97 8.20 18.24
C ILE A 205 9.20 8.19 16.73
N GLN A 206 10.46 8.05 16.31
CA GLN A 206 10.85 7.86 14.91
C GLN A 206 10.19 6.61 14.31
N GLY A 207 9.63 6.77 13.12
CA GLY A 207 8.87 5.74 12.41
C GLY A 207 7.48 6.25 12.05
N ALA A 208 7.44 7.10 11.01
CA ALA A 208 6.27 7.79 10.45
C ALA A 208 5.04 6.89 10.20
N GLY A 209 5.22 5.57 10.25
CA GLY A 209 4.16 4.63 9.94
C GLY A 209 3.85 4.63 8.46
N ASP A 210 2.67 4.11 8.16
CA ASP A 210 2.08 4.11 6.82
C ASP A 210 1.62 5.52 6.48
N ILE A 211 2.36 6.18 5.58
CA ILE A 211 2.12 7.58 5.23
C ILE A 211 1.47 7.63 3.86
N GLY A 212 0.38 8.40 3.76
CA GLY A 212 -0.31 8.59 2.48
C GLY A 212 0.63 9.14 1.39
N ILE A 213 0.37 8.75 0.14
CA ILE A 213 1.17 9.17 -1.00
C ILE A 213 1.22 10.69 -1.14
N LEU A 214 2.41 11.27 -1.33
CA LEU A 214 2.56 12.68 -1.68
C LEU A 214 1.78 12.96 -2.96
N LYS A 215 1.02 14.06 -2.97
CA LYS A 215 0.25 14.47 -4.15
C LYS A 215 0.99 15.59 -4.88
N VAL A 216 0.86 15.63 -6.19
CA VAL A 216 1.32 16.77 -6.98
C VAL A 216 0.20 17.80 -7.01
N SER A 217 0.37 18.90 -6.26
CA SER A 217 -0.62 20.00 -6.20
C SER A 217 -0.63 20.82 -7.48
N SER A 218 0.56 21.16 -7.99
CA SER A 218 0.72 21.84 -9.26
C SER A 218 2.08 21.55 -9.87
N ALA A 219 2.19 21.70 -11.20
CA ALA A 219 3.44 21.56 -11.93
C ALA A 219 3.47 22.63 -13.03
N SER A 220 4.41 23.57 -12.91
CA SER A 220 4.70 24.60 -13.91
C SER A 220 6.03 24.25 -14.58
N ILE A 221 5.97 23.24 -15.43
CA ILE A 221 7.14 22.63 -16.07
C ILE A 221 7.10 22.94 -17.56
N SER A 222 8.24 23.34 -18.13
CA SER A 222 8.32 23.73 -19.53
C SER A 222 8.73 22.57 -20.43
N GLU A 223 8.08 22.56 -21.60
CA GLU A 223 8.27 21.69 -22.77
C GLU A 223 9.72 21.58 -23.30
N PRO A 224 10.06 20.52 -24.07
CA PRO A 224 9.20 19.84 -25.05
C PRO A 224 8.79 18.41 -24.70
N ALA A 225 7.49 18.18 -24.91
CA ALA A 225 6.76 16.92 -25.00
C ALA A 225 6.49 16.14 -23.71
N VAL A 226 5.62 16.73 -22.88
CA VAL A 226 5.03 16.16 -21.66
C VAL A 226 6.02 16.02 -20.51
N SER A 227 6.00 17.04 -19.66
CA SER A 227 6.59 17.00 -18.34
C SER A 227 5.50 16.79 -17.29
N LYS A 228 5.49 15.61 -16.68
CA LYS A 228 4.60 15.25 -15.58
C LYS A 228 5.42 14.98 -14.34
N VAL A 229 4.82 15.21 -13.18
CA VAL A 229 5.34 14.72 -11.91
C VAL A 229 4.43 13.61 -11.44
N THR A 230 5.02 12.48 -11.06
CA THR A 230 4.29 11.36 -10.46
C THR A 230 4.96 10.94 -9.16
N VAL A 231 4.20 10.32 -8.28
CA VAL A 231 4.69 9.77 -7.02
C VAL A 231 4.33 8.29 -6.98
N PHE A 232 5.26 7.48 -6.49
CA PHE A 232 5.06 6.04 -6.31
C PHE A 232 5.45 5.64 -4.89
N GLU A 233 4.64 4.80 -4.26
CA GLU A 233 4.96 4.17 -2.97
C GLU A 233 5.87 2.96 -3.21
N ASN A 234 7.12 3.04 -2.75
CA ASN A 234 8.09 1.96 -2.85
C ASN A 234 7.92 0.95 -1.72
N VAL A 235 7.82 1.46 -0.49
CA VAL A 235 7.72 0.65 0.72
C VAL A 235 6.70 1.30 1.62
N LYS A 236 5.68 0.53 1.98
CA LYS A 236 4.68 0.93 2.95
C LYS A 236 5.30 0.94 4.35
N GLY A 237 5.21 2.06 5.04
CA GLY A 237 5.73 2.19 6.39
C GLY A 237 4.92 1.42 7.44
N THR A 238 5.55 1.04 8.55
CA THR A 238 4.87 0.40 9.68
C THR A 238 5.07 1.18 10.97
N ARG A 239 4.09 1.07 11.89
CA ARG A 239 4.12 1.80 13.15
C ARG A 239 4.94 1.01 14.17
N PRO A 240 6.07 1.55 14.67
CA PRO A 240 7.03 0.79 15.48
C PRO A 240 6.49 0.32 16.84
N MET A 241 5.43 0.94 17.34
CA MET A 241 4.83 0.66 18.66
C MET A 241 3.41 0.11 18.55
N VAL A 242 3.00 -0.39 17.39
CA VAL A 242 1.67 -0.98 17.17
C VAL A 242 1.85 -2.33 16.51
N TYR A 243 1.18 -3.35 17.02
CA TYR A 243 1.14 -4.67 16.41
C TYR A 243 -0.32 -5.13 16.24
N LYS A 244 -0.69 -5.50 15.02
CA LYS A 244 -2.03 -6.01 14.71
C LYS A 244 -2.03 -7.53 14.84
N ILE A 245 -2.61 -8.05 15.91
CA ILE A 245 -2.84 -9.48 16.08
C ILE A 245 -3.89 -9.92 15.04
N LYS A 246 -3.50 -10.79 14.11
CA LYS A 246 -4.37 -11.33 13.04
C LYS A 246 -5.06 -12.62 13.49
N HIS A 247 -6.05 -13.08 12.71
CA HIS A 247 -6.73 -14.38 12.88
C HIS A 247 -7.38 -14.62 14.26
N CYS A 248 -7.85 -13.55 14.90
CA CYS A 248 -8.62 -13.69 16.13
C CYS A 248 -10.08 -14.07 15.83
N SER A 249 -10.67 -14.93 16.66
CA SER A 249 -12.08 -15.28 16.57
C SER A 249 -12.96 -14.15 17.14
N PRO A 250 -13.99 -13.69 16.41
CA PRO A 250 -14.90 -12.68 16.93
C PRO A 250 -15.59 -13.13 18.23
N GLY A 251 -15.80 -12.20 19.16
CA GLY A 251 -16.48 -12.43 20.43
C GLY A 251 -15.62 -13.05 21.54
N LEU A 252 -14.43 -13.57 21.24
CA LEU A 252 -13.50 -14.07 22.26
C LEU A 252 -12.65 -12.94 22.86
N THR A 253 -12.42 -13.01 24.17
CA THR A 253 -11.50 -12.10 24.86
C THR A 253 -10.07 -12.54 24.70
N TYR A 254 -9.23 -11.65 24.20
CA TYR A 254 -7.79 -11.83 24.07
C TYR A 254 -7.06 -10.96 25.09
N PHE A 255 -5.98 -11.50 25.66
CA PHE A 255 -5.11 -10.83 26.62
C PHE A 255 -3.73 -10.68 26.00
N SER A 256 -3.13 -9.50 26.10
CA SER A 256 -1.83 -9.18 25.52
C SER A 256 -0.94 -8.42 26.49
N ARG A 257 0.37 -8.58 26.34
CA ARG A 257 1.40 -7.79 27.04
C ARG A 257 2.61 -7.70 26.13
N VAL A 258 3.35 -6.60 26.23
CA VAL A 258 4.60 -6.37 25.49
C VAL A 258 5.82 -6.51 26.40
N VAL A 259 6.93 -6.97 25.84
CA VAL A 259 8.24 -7.09 26.51
C VAL A 259 9.29 -6.44 25.62
N ALA A 260 10.06 -5.49 26.15
CA ALA A 260 11.16 -4.89 25.42
C ALA A 260 12.34 -5.87 25.32
N PHE A 261 13.06 -5.86 24.20
CA PHE A 261 14.27 -6.65 23.99
C PHE A 261 15.36 -5.73 23.46
N ASN A 262 16.61 -5.98 23.82
CA ASN A 262 17.79 -5.32 23.25
C ASN A 262 18.92 -6.36 23.08
N ALA A 263 20.13 -5.90 22.78
CA ALA A 263 21.29 -6.79 22.59
C ALA A 263 21.60 -7.70 23.80
N LEU A 264 21.06 -7.40 24.98
CA LEU A 264 21.25 -8.19 26.21
C LEU A 264 20.04 -9.09 26.55
N GLY A 265 18.99 -9.11 25.73
CA GLY A 265 17.82 -9.97 25.90
C GLY A 265 16.53 -9.23 26.24
N TYR A 266 15.51 -10.00 26.67
CA TYR A 266 14.21 -9.49 27.09
C TYR A 266 14.26 -8.87 28.49
N GLY A 267 13.58 -7.74 28.66
CA GLY A 267 13.34 -7.09 29.95
C GLY A 267 12.11 -7.63 30.68
N VAL A 268 11.55 -6.80 31.56
CA VAL A 268 10.32 -7.11 32.32
C VAL A 268 9.08 -6.90 31.43
N ALA A 269 8.09 -7.77 31.57
CA ALA A 269 6.82 -7.64 30.86
C ALA A 269 5.96 -6.49 31.40
N SER A 270 5.25 -5.82 30.50
CA SER A 270 4.23 -4.83 30.83
C SER A 270 3.00 -5.44 31.51
N SER A 271 2.10 -4.58 31.99
CA SER A 271 0.75 -4.98 32.43
C SER A 271 -0.04 -5.62 31.30
N VAL A 272 -0.92 -6.57 31.66
CA VAL A 272 -1.80 -7.23 30.70
C VAL A 272 -2.92 -6.29 30.27
N ALA A 273 -3.04 -6.08 28.96
CA ALA A 273 -4.20 -5.46 28.30
C ALA A 273 -5.17 -6.55 27.80
N MET A 274 -6.44 -6.22 27.60
CA MET A 274 -7.43 -7.14 27.01
C MET A 274 -8.34 -6.45 26.00
N ALA A 275 -8.79 -7.21 24.99
CA ALA A 275 -9.74 -6.73 23.98
C ALA A 275 -10.59 -7.87 23.39
N ASN A 276 -11.76 -7.53 22.86
CA ASN A 276 -12.70 -8.45 22.20
C ASN A 276 -12.85 -8.07 20.71
N PRO A 277 -12.29 -8.83 19.76
CA PRO A 277 -12.51 -8.63 18.34
C PRO A 277 -14.00 -8.81 17.99
N ARG A 278 -14.52 -7.92 17.15
CA ARG A 278 -15.94 -7.89 16.76
C ARG A 278 -16.03 -7.54 15.28
N GLY A 279 -17.05 -8.04 14.60
CA GLY A 279 -17.35 -7.79 13.19
C GLY A 279 -18.84 -7.52 12.96
N GLN A 280 -19.20 -7.28 11.71
CA GLN A 280 -20.60 -7.20 11.30
C GLN A 280 -21.21 -8.61 11.27
N ALA A 281 -22.48 -8.73 11.65
CA ALA A 281 -23.23 -9.97 11.49
C ALA A 281 -23.45 -10.28 10.00
N ASP A 282 -23.45 -11.56 9.66
CA ASP A 282 -23.79 -12.04 8.32
C ASP A 282 -25.26 -11.71 7.98
N PRO A 283 -25.63 -11.62 6.68
CA PRO A 283 -27.02 -11.44 6.29
C PRO A 283 -27.90 -12.60 6.81
N PRO A 284 -29.17 -12.34 7.19
CA PRO A 284 -30.10 -13.40 7.58
C PRO A 284 -30.27 -14.43 6.46
N PRO A 285 -30.11 -15.74 6.74
CA PRO A 285 -30.36 -16.76 5.75
C PRO A 285 -31.86 -16.95 5.49
N SER A 286 -32.18 -17.47 4.31
CA SER A 286 -33.53 -17.98 3.96
C SER A 286 -34.64 -16.94 4.10
N VAL A 287 -34.44 -15.74 3.56
CA VAL A 287 -35.51 -14.72 3.49
C VAL A 287 -36.60 -15.21 2.54
N SER A 288 -37.84 -15.26 3.01
CA SER A 288 -39.02 -15.58 2.21
C SER A 288 -40.10 -14.52 2.40
N ALA A 289 -40.92 -14.32 1.36
CA ALA A 289 -42.06 -13.43 1.41
C ALA A 289 -43.28 -14.13 0.80
N SER A 290 -44.44 -13.97 1.44
CA SER A 290 -45.71 -14.54 0.98
C SER A 290 -46.86 -13.55 1.19
N ALA A 291 -47.96 -13.75 0.46
CA ALA A 291 -49.19 -13.01 0.72
C ALA A 291 -49.74 -13.39 2.10
N ALA A 292 -50.16 -12.40 2.89
CA ALA A 292 -50.81 -12.67 4.16
C ALA A 292 -52.12 -13.42 3.91
N GLN A 293 -52.32 -14.55 4.60
CA GLN A 293 -53.51 -15.40 4.37
C GLN A 293 -54.82 -14.74 4.82
N ASP A 294 -54.71 -13.76 5.71
CA ASP A 294 -55.82 -13.03 6.33
C ASP A 294 -56.05 -11.64 5.71
N SER A 295 -55.22 -11.20 4.75
CA SER A 295 -55.27 -9.86 4.18
C SER A 295 -54.83 -9.79 2.72
N GLY A 296 -55.68 -9.23 1.87
CA GLY A 296 -55.36 -8.95 0.46
C GLY A 296 -54.40 -7.77 0.24
N THR A 297 -54.00 -7.07 1.31
CA THR A 297 -53.16 -5.86 1.26
C THR A 297 -51.93 -5.97 2.17
N SER A 298 -51.54 -7.19 2.58
CA SER A 298 -50.42 -7.41 3.50
C SER A 298 -49.52 -8.54 3.03
N LEU A 299 -48.26 -8.48 3.44
CA LEU A 299 -47.24 -9.50 3.16
C LEU A 299 -46.71 -10.06 4.48
N HIS A 300 -46.40 -11.34 4.49
CA HIS A 300 -45.62 -11.99 5.55
C HIS A 300 -44.19 -12.15 5.04
N VAL A 301 -43.21 -11.70 5.84
CA VAL A 301 -41.79 -11.80 5.52
C VAL A 301 -41.11 -12.53 6.65
N ASP A 302 -40.50 -13.67 6.33
CA ASP A 302 -39.79 -14.52 7.29
C ASP A 302 -38.31 -14.60 6.93
N TRP A 303 -37.49 -14.73 7.96
CA TRP A 303 -36.07 -15.05 7.82
C TRP A 303 -35.61 -15.88 9.01
N THR A 304 -34.49 -16.54 8.85
CA THR A 304 -33.86 -17.28 9.96
C THR A 304 -32.84 -16.42 10.68
N LYS A 305 -32.57 -16.73 11.96
CA LYS A 305 -31.53 -16.06 12.73
C LYS A 305 -30.17 -16.22 12.03
N VAL A 306 -29.36 -15.17 12.07
CA VAL A 306 -27.99 -15.20 11.52
C VAL A 306 -27.15 -16.29 12.20
N VAL A 307 -26.33 -16.98 11.42
CA VAL A 307 -25.45 -18.05 11.94
C VAL A 307 -24.22 -17.45 12.60
N ASN A 308 -23.65 -16.42 11.99
CA ASN A 308 -22.51 -15.67 12.50
C ASN A 308 -22.93 -14.23 12.78
N ASP A 309 -22.87 -13.83 14.04
CA ASP A 309 -23.28 -12.52 14.53
C ASP A 309 -22.09 -11.54 14.65
N GLY A 310 -20.91 -11.95 14.17
CA GLY A 310 -19.69 -11.15 14.25
C GLY A 310 -19.18 -11.00 15.69
N GLY A 311 -19.59 -11.85 16.62
CA GLY A 311 -19.17 -11.79 18.02
C GLY A 311 -19.94 -10.78 18.87
N ASN A 312 -21.11 -10.33 18.41
CA ASN A 312 -22.08 -9.57 19.18
C ASN A 312 -23.50 -10.00 18.87
N GLU A 313 -24.36 -9.99 19.89
CA GLU A 313 -25.77 -10.26 19.70
C GLU A 313 -26.43 -9.29 18.70
N VAL A 314 -27.19 -9.85 17.74
CA VAL A 314 -28.03 -9.07 16.83
C VAL A 314 -29.20 -8.44 17.59
N LYS A 315 -29.24 -7.11 17.62
CA LYS A 315 -30.26 -6.33 18.34
C LYS A 315 -31.53 -6.04 17.54
N GLY A 316 -31.51 -6.23 16.22
CA GLY A 316 -32.65 -5.93 15.36
C GLY A 316 -32.37 -6.19 13.88
N TYR A 317 -33.42 -6.09 13.07
CA TYR A 317 -33.40 -6.31 11.62
C TYR A 317 -34.04 -5.11 10.90
N LYS A 318 -33.46 -4.69 9.77
CA LYS A 318 -34.07 -3.74 8.83
C LYS A 318 -34.78 -4.54 7.74
N VAL A 319 -36.09 -4.30 7.57
CA VAL A 319 -36.91 -4.94 6.53
C VAL A 319 -37.33 -3.87 5.53
N GLU A 320 -37.04 -4.09 4.26
CA GLU A 320 -37.36 -3.17 3.16
C GLU A 320 -38.25 -3.88 2.14
N TRP A 321 -39.22 -3.16 1.58
CA TRP A 321 -40.16 -3.69 0.58
C TRP A 321 -40.37 -2.66 -0.54
N PHE A 322 -40.54 -3.15 -1.77
CA PHE A 322 -40.63 -2.33 -2.98
C PHE A 322 -41.76 -2.83 -3.88
N SER A 323 -42.49 -1.93 -4.54
CA SER A 323 -43.58 -2.26 -5.47
C SER A 323 -43.12 -2.55 -6.91
N SER A 324 -41.82 -2.43 -7.16
CA SER A 324 -41.16 -2.73 -8.42
C SER A 324 -39.87 -3.50 -8.12
N GLN A 325 -39.37 -4.23 -9.11
CA GLN A 325 -38.09 -4.89 -8.99
C GLN A 325 -37.04 -3.85 -8.59
N ASN A 326 -36.34 -4.12 -7.48
CA ASN A 326 -35.26 -3.27 -7.01
C ASN A 326 -34.24 -3.21 -8.15
N ILE A 327 -34.11 -2.05 -8.79
CA ILE A 327 -32.95 -1.75 -9.59
C ILE A 327 -31.94 -1.28 -8.55
N PRO A 328 -30.98 -2.12 -8.13
CA PRO A 328 -29.99 -1.67 -7.17
C PRO A 328 -29.40 -0.40 -7.76
N GLU A 329 -29.48 0.68 -6.99
CA GLU A 329 -28.71 1.86 -7.32
C GLU A 329 -27.26 1.43 -7.25
N ILE A 330 -26.66 1.12 -8.40
CA ILE A 330 -25.22 1.02 -8.51
C ILE A 330 -24.75 2.47 -8.44
N GLN A 331 -24.62 2.99 -7.23
CA GLN A 331 -23.65 4.04 -7.03
C GLN A 331 -22.32 3.41 -7.38
N LYS A 332 -21.85 3.73 -8.58
CA LYS A 332 -20.45 3.56 -8.92
C LYS A 332 -19.73 4.54 -8.00
N ILE A 333 -19.44 4.09 -6.79
CA ILE A 333 -18.41 4.71 -5.96
C ILE A 333 -17.13 4.40 -6.72
N THR A 334 -16.75 5.30 -7.62
CA THR A 334 -15.36 5.39 -8.03
C THR A 334 -14.65 5.92 -6.81
N THR A 335 -14.15 5.03 -5.95
CA THR A 335 -13.06 5.40 -5.07
C THR A 335 -11.84 5.55 -5.96
N SER A 336 -11.67 6.71 -6.58
CA SER A 336 -10.30 7.22 -6.69
C SER A 336 -9.91 7.48 -5.24
N ALA A 337 -8.91 6.77 -4.73
CA ALA A 337 -8.24 7.20 -3.52
C ALA A 337 -7.53 8.51 -3.85
N THR A 338 -8.30 9.61 -3.88
CA THR A 338 -7.75 10.92 -3.62
C THR A 338 -7.60 11.12 -2.13
N ASP A 339 -8.35 10.44 -1.25
CA ASP A 339 -8.13 10.47 0.21
C ASP A 339 -8.82 9.31 0.94
N GLY A 340 -8.14 8.75 1.94
CA GLY A 340 -8.67 7.69 2.80
C GLY A 340 -7.60 7.01 3.66
N ILE A 341 -6.80 7.81 4.36
CA ILE A 341 -5.94 7.33 5.45
C ILE A 341 -6.84 6.76 6.55
N SER A 342 -6.45 5.64 7.17
CA SER A 342 -7.05 5.24 8.44
C SER A 342 -6.58 6.22 9.52
N GLU A 343 -7.31 7.31 9.71
CA GLU A 343 -7.01 8.29 10.74
C GLU A 343 -7.34 7.70 12.11
N ILE A 344 -6.32 7.54 12.95
CA ILE A 344 -6.51 7.40 14.40
C ILE A 344 -6.52 8.82 14.95
N GLN A 345 -7.68 9.34 15.32
CA GLN A 345 -7.74 10.60 16.06
C GLN A 345 -7.13 10.41 17.45
N VAL A 346 -5.97 11.04 17.67
CA VAL A 346 -5.37 11.17 19.00
C VAL A 346 -5.54 12.62 19.43
N VAL A 347 -6.45 12.86 20.38
CA VAL A 347 -6.55 14.19 21.01
C VAL A 347 -5.38 14.34 21.98
N ARG A 348 -4.45 15.26 21.68
CA ARG A 348 -3.40 15.70 22.61
C ARG A 348 -3.57 17.17 22.94
N THR A 349 -3.66 17.48 24.22
CA THR A 349 -3.52 18.84 24.74
C THR A 349 -2.08 19.10 25.15
N SER A 350 -1.46 20.09 24.52
CA SER A 350 -0.23 20.73 24.99
C SER A 350 -0.55 22.11 25.57
N ALA A 351 0.32 22.61 26.44
CA ALA A 351 0.28 23.99 26.94
C ALA A 351 1.70 24.55 26.97
N ASP A 352 1.86 25.78 26.47
CA ASP A 352 3.14 26.48 26.41
C ASP A 352 3.56 27.07 27.78
N LEU A 353 2.69 26.94 28.79
CA LEU A 353 2.88 27.38 30.18
C LEU A 353 2.29 26.33 31.14
N ASN A 354 2.79 26.31 32.38
CA ASN A 354 2.29 25.39 33.42
C ASN A 354 0.80 25.62 33.68
N GLY A 355 -0.04 24.67 33.25
CA GLY A 355 -1.45 24.58 33.65
C GLY A 355 -2.38 24.18 32.51
N ILE A 356 -2.66 22.88 32.39
CA ILE A 356 -3.84 22.39 31.65
C ILE A 356 -4.95 22.25 32.69
N THR A 357 -5.81 23.26 32.84
CA THR A 357 -6.99 23.21 33.72
C THR A 357 -8.25 23.32 32.88
N GLY A 358 -9.14 22.33 32.97
CA GLY A 358 -10.40 22.25 32.23
C GLY A 358 -10.87 20.80 32.01
N PHE A 359 -12.04 20.63 31.39
CA PHE A 359 -12.54 19.35 30.90
C PHE A 359 -12.69 19.40 29.37
N PHE A 360 -12.59 18.24 28.72
CA PHE A 360 -12.79 18.04 27.28
C PHE A 360 -14.27 17.83 26.96
#